data_AF-A0A966IQH2-F1
#
_entry.id   AF-A0A966IQH2-F1
#
_cell.length_a   1.000
_cell.length_b   1.000
_cell.length_c   1.000
_cell.angle_alpha   90.00
_cell.angle_beta   90.00
_cell.angle_gamma   90.00
#
_symmetry.space_group_name_H-M   'P 1'
#
loop_
_entity.id
_entity.type
_entity.pdbx_description
1 polymer ?
#
loop_
_entity_poly.entity_id
_entity_poly.type
_entity_poly.pdbx_seq_one_letter_code
_entity_poly.pdbx_strand_id
1 'polypeptide(L)'
;MRFFAFTLSILTASAAFTDDKIDKNTVFFAAADVPNSTLDIVKTWYRIGVDAWGSYGPTEIYVVGNNLDAAKDLEDAFCERRKKLNRNWDVRHDCANERHKIFRHMPEEGGAYVSSYIRPNLTYDFYTLTMGSSRPYPDEEDYKQTILHEYWHIYQHSKITDECTTDSRDKCERDKKLTGNYEKTPWVHEGSANYMGLLEYSRQVGSLRDMQRQMFRYKDRSFKNYFSSSQKLNEFTYDNERRLAYDIGTWFVAYLVHREGEAALKDAFYNDLDRYGFEGSFQRNFGKSADAYVVEFNEFISKNKNNKRELVKLFQKSLLDRANLNALDTRKAFASLSVCQRKALQTLFAKEGFYKSTIDGLWGKNTKAAFDQSLASNKLEQIKEDDLLGAYGLENKCN
;
A
#
# COMPACT_ATOMS: atom_id res chain seq x y z
N MET A 1 31.92 51.47 36.00
CA MET A 1 31.91 50.01 35.74
C MET A 1 31.04 49.31 36.77
N ARG A 2 29.81 48.93 36.42
CA ARG A 2 29.09 47.83 37.07
C ARG A 2 28.29 47.12 35.98
N PHE A 3 28.63 45.85 35.79
CA PHE A 3 28.14 44.96 34.75
C PHE A 3 26.63 44.73 34.89
N PHE A 4 25.89 44.94 33.82
CA PHE A 4 24.56 44.36 33.66
C PHE A 4 24.75 42.88 33.30
N ALA A 5 24.38 41.99 34.22
CA ALA A 5 24.26 40.57 33.93
C ALA A 5 22.97 40.35 33.12
N PHE A 6 23.11 40.24 31.80
CA PHE A 6 22.07 39.66 30.95
C PHE A 6 22.11 38.14 31.16
N THR A 7 21.21 37.61 31.97
CA THR A 7 20.87 36.19 31.93
C THR A 7 20.16 35.91 30.61
N LEU A 8 20.93 35.44 29.63
CA LEU A 8 20.41 34.86 28.41
C LEU A 8 19.80 33.49 28.78
N SER A 9 18.51 33.47 29.09
CA SER A 9 17.75 32.22 29.17
C SER A 9 17.66 31.66 27.76
N ILE A 10 18.54 30.71 27.44
CA ILE A 10 18.39 29.84 26.27
C ILE A 10 17.19 28.93 26.58
N LEU A 11 16.00 29.36 26.17
CA LEU A 11 14.87 28.46 26.00
C LEU A 11 15.19 27.57 24.80
N THR A 12 15.78 26.39 25.05
CA THR A 12 15.69 25.29 24.07
C THR A 12 14.24 24.83 24.09
N ALA A 13 13.41 25.49 23.30
CA ALA A 13 12.11 24.95 22.93
C ALA A 13 12.39 23.76 22.01
N SER A 14 12.56 22.56 22.56
CA SER A 14 12.40 21.36 21.74
C SER A 14 10.97 21.45 21.21
N ALA A 15 10.80 21.57 19.89
CA ALA A 15 9.48 21.47 19.28
C ALA A 15 8.91 20.10 19.72
N ALA A 16 7.98 20.12 20.67
CA ALA A 16 7.36 18.91 21.15
C ALA A 16 6.40 18.44 20.06
N PHE A 17 6.87 17.55 19.19
CA PHE A 17 5.98 16.89 18.23
C PHE A 17 4.96 16.08 19.02
N THR A 18 3.68 16.28 18.71
CA THR A 18 2.59 15.57 19.36
C THR A 18 2.23 14.33 18.55
N ASP A 19 1.87 13.24 19.24
CA ASP A 19 1.44 11.98 18.63
C ASP A 19 0.06 12.17 17.98
N ASP A 20 0.01 12.79 16.81
CA ASP A 20 -1.22 12.96 16.04
C ASP A 20 -1.61 11.59 15.47
N LYS A 21 -2.64 10.97 16.05
CA LYS A 21 -3.10 9.64 15.66
C LYS A 21 -3.94 9.73 14.39
N ILE A 22 -3.50 9.03 13.35
CA ILE A 22 -4.30 8.87 12.12
C ILE A 22 -5.37 7.80 12.33
N ASP A 23 -5.00 6.71 13.00
CA ASP A 23 -5.85 5.58 13.37
C ASP A 23 -5.28 4.87 14.63
N LYS A 24 -5.77 3.67 14.96
CA LYS A 24 -5.34 2.91 16.14
C LYS A 24 -3.86 2.49 16.10
N ASN A 25 -3.34 2.22 14.91
CA ASN A 25 -2.01 1.66 14.69
C ASN A 25 -1.00 2.70 14.19
N THR A 26 -1.47 3.92 13.83
CA THR A 26 -0.64 4.90 13.13
C THR A 26 -0.55 6.25 13.84
N VAL A 27 0.67 6.71 14.02
CA VAL A 27 1.01 8.06 14.50
C VAL A 27 1.72 8.86 13.42
N PHE A 28 1.56 10.18 13.47
CA PHE A 28 2.02 11.10 12.45
C PHE A 28 2.88 12.21 13.03
N PHE A 29 4.00 12.48 12.38
CA PHE A 29 4.97 13.52 12.74
C PHE A 29 5.32 14.31 11.47
N ALA A 30 5.47 15.63 11.60
CA ALA A 30 5.80 16.49 10.47
C ALA A 30 6.70 17.63 10.90
N ALA A 31 7.72 17.94 10.09
CA ALA A 31 8.58 19.10 10.29
C ALA A 31 7.78 20.41 10.30
N ALA A 32 8.23 21.40 11.08
CA ALA A 32 7.47 22.63 11.35
C ALA A 32 7.19 23.50 10.11
N ASP A 33 7.96 23.32 9.05
CA ASP A 33 7.83 24.05 7.78
C ASP A 33 6.86 23.38 6.78
N VAL A 34 6.31 22.21 7.11
CA VAL A 34 5.36 21.51 6.24
C VAL A 34 3.97 22.14 6.39
N PRO A 35 3.34 22.62 5.30
CA PRO A 35 2.01 23.23 5.38
C PRO A 35 0.92 22.18 5.62
N ASN A 36 -0.14 22.57 6.34
CA ASN A 36 -1.28 21.69 6.65
C ASN A 36 -1.89 21.03 5.40
N SER A 37 -1.92 21.72 4.25
CA SER A 37 -2.42 21.16 3.00
C SER A 37 -1.64 19.91 2.55
N THR A 38 -0.32 19.89 2.77
CA THR A 38 0.51 18.71 2.48
C THR A 38 0.22 17.59 3.48
N LEU A 39 0.06 17.93 4.76
CA LEU A 39 -0.29 16.95 5.80
C LEU A 39 -1.64 16.27 5.49
N ASP A 40 -2.63 17.04 5.04
CA ASP A 40 -3.94 16.54 4.66
C ASP A 40 -3.88 15.59 3.46
N ILE A 41 -3.03 15.88 2.47
CA ILE A 41 -2.78 14.97 1.33
C ILE A 41 -2.18 13.66 1.85
N VAL A 42 -1.11 13.71 2.65
CA VAL A 42 -0.48 12.50 3.19
C VAL A 42 -1.47 11.66 3.98
N LYS A 43 -2.20 12.27 4.92
CA LYS A 43 -3.21 11.59 5.75
C LYS A 43 -4.33 10.96 4.91
N THR A 44 -4.81 11.67 3.89
CA THR A 44 -5.91 11.20 3.03
C THR A 44 -5.48 9.98 2.22
N TRP A 45 -4.33 10.07 1.55
CA TRP A 45 -3.86 9.00 0.67
C TRP A 45 -3.32 7.79 1.43
N TYR A 46 -2.74 8.01 2.61
CA TYR A 46 -2.43 6.92 3.53
C TYR A 46 -3.69 6.15 3.93
N ARG A 47 -4.78 6.84 4.31
CA ARG A 47 -6.07 6.21 4.67
C ARG A 47 -6.67 5.43 3.50
N ILE A 48 -6.56 5.94 2.27
CA ILE A 48 -6.99 5.20 1.08
C ILE A 48 -6.22 3.88 0.95
N GLY A 49 -4.91 3.90 1.18
CA GLY A 49 -4.09 2.69 1.22
C GLY A 49 -4.55 1.71 2.31
N VAL A 50 -4.78 2.21 3.53
CA VAL A 50 -5.30 1.42 4.67
C VAL A 50 -6.63 0.76 4.32
N ASP A 51 -7.57 1.50 3.74
CA ASP A 51 -8.89 1.00 3.34
C ASP A 51 -8.76 -0.08 2.25
N ALA A 52 -7.83 0.09 1.31
CA ALA A 52 -7.63 -0.83 0.20
C ALA A 52 -6.93 -2.14 0.61
N TRP A 53 -5.93 -2.07 1.51
CA TRP A 53 -5.01 -3.19 1.78
C TRP A 53 -5.00 -3.69 3.22
N GLY A 54 -5.73 -3.02 4.12
CA GLY A 54 -5.78 -3.29 5.55
C GLY A 54 -4.85 -2.39 6.34
N SER A 55 -5.09 -2.25 7.66
CA SER A 55 -4.25 -1.49 8.59
C SER A 55 -3.15 -2.38 9.17
N TYR A 56 -1.89 -1.94 9.04
CA TYR A 56 -0.73 -2.63 9.60
C TYR A 56 0.08 -1.66 10.43
N GLY A 57 0.66 -2.14 11.51
CA GLY A 57 1.47 -1.31 12.38
C GLY A 57 1.96 -2.06 13.63
N PRO A 58 2.60 -1.33 14.56
CA PRO A 58 2.62 0.13 14.62
C PRO A 58 3.33 0.83 13.44
N THR A 59 2.75 1.90 12.92
CA THR A 59 3.32 2.70 11.82
C THR A 59 3.51 4.14 12.26
N GLU A 60 4.65 4.72 11.92
CA GLU A 60 4.99 6.11 12.18
C GLU A 60 5.23 6.83 10.85
N ILE A 61 4.43 7.86 10.57
CA ILE A 61 4.58 8.65 9.35
C ILE A 61 5.40 9.89 9.68
N TYR A 62 6.43 10.16 8.87
CA TYR A 62 7.28 11.33 8.97
C TYR A 62 7.19 12.16 7.69
N VAL A 63 6.71 13.41 7.80
CA VAL A 63 6.67 14.34 6.67
C VAL A 63 7.74 15.40 6.84
N VAL A 64 8.66 15.48 5.88
CA VAL A 64 9.82 16.38 5.93
C VAL A 64 9.63 17.51 4.91
N GLY A 65 9.81 18.74 5.36
CA GLY A 65 9.76 19.93 4.51
C GLY A 65 11.06 20.19 3.76
N ASN A 66 11.28 21.45 3.40
CA ASN A 66 12.45 21.93 2.67
C ASN A 66 13.40 22.75 3.56
N ASN A 67 13.14 22.83 4.86
CA ASN A 67 14.00 23.49 5.85
C ASN A 67 14.91 22.49 6.57
N LEU A 68 16.22 22.72 6.49
CA LEU A 68 17.22 21.85 7.12
C LEU A 68 17.12 21.79 8.65
N ASP A 69 16.86 22.91 9.32
CA ASP A 69 16.80 22.95 10.78
C ASP A 69 15.51 22.29 11.29
N ALA A 70 14.38 22.50 10.60
CA ALA A 70 13.14 21.78 10.91
C ALA A 70 13.27 20.25 10.72
N ALA A 71 14.07 19.82 9.74
CA ALA A 71 14.40 18.40 9.56
C ALA A 71 15.27 17.87 10.71
N LYS A 72 16.25 18.62 11.21
CA LYS A 72 17.07 18.24 12.39
C LYS A 72 16.21 18.12 13.65
N ASP A 73 15.29 19.07 13.87
CA ASP A 73 14.36 19.01 15.01
C ASP A 73 13.53 17.71 14.98
N LEU A 74 13.13 17.26 13.78
CA LEU A 74 12.41 16.00 13.59
C LEU A 74 13.30 14.78 13.86
N GLU A 75 14.60 14.83 13.53
CA GLU A 75 15.57 13.77 13.88
C GLU A 75 15.76 13.64 15.39
N ASP A 76 15.86 14.78 16.10
CA ASP A 76 15.96 14.80 17.56
C ASP A 76 14.70 14.20 18.19
N ALA A 77 13.52 14.57 17.69
CA ALA A 77 12.25 14.02 18.15
C ALA A 77 12.12 12.52 17.90
N PHE A 78 12.58 12.05 16.73
CA PHE A 78 12.67 10.62 16.43
C PHE A 78 13.51 9.91 17.49
N CYS A 79 14.75 10.39 17.75
CA CYS A 79 15.65 9.80 18.72
C CYS A 79 15.09 9.80 20.15
N GLU A 80 14.52 10.90 20.61
CA GLU A 80 13.88 11.00 21.93
C GLU A 80 12.73 9.99 22.09
N ARG A 81 11.93 9.80 21.04
CA ARG A 81 10.87 8.80 21.04
C ARG A 81 11.43 7.38 21.10
N ARG A 82 12.49 7.09 20.33
CA ARG A 82 13.13 5.77 20.35
C ARG A 82 13.66 5.40 21.73
N LYS A 83 14.32 6.33 22.44
CA LYS A 83 14.80 6.11 23.82
C LYS A 83 13.68 5.76 24.81
N LYS A 84 12.47 6.30 24.61
CA LYS A 84 11.30 6.04 25.46
C LYS A 84 10.66 4.68 25.18
N LEU A 85 10.55 4.29 23.91
CA LEU A 85 9.85 3.07 23.48
C LEU A 85 10.75 1.84 23.42
N ASN A 86 12.05 2.03 23.17
CA ASN A 86 13.04 0.98 23.01
C ASN A 86 14.20 1.19 23.99
N ARG A 87 14.18 0.43 25.10
CA ARG A 87 15.21 0.55 26.15
C ARG A 87 16.64 0.22 25.68
N ASN A 88 16.75 -0.59 24.62
CA ASN A 88 18.00 -1.07 24.04
C ASN A 88 18.34 -0.32 22.73
N TRP A 89 17.73 0.84 22.48
CA TRP A 89 18.01 1.61 21.29
C TRP A 89 19.48 2.04 21.24
N ASP A 90 20.16 1.78 20.12
CA ASP A 90 21.54 2.22 19.94
C ASP A 90 21.57 3.71 19.58
N VAL A 91 21.57 4.56 20.61
CA VAL A 91 21.62 6.03 20.44
C VAL A 91 22.85 6.48 19.64
N ARG A 92 23.96 5.74 19.69
CA ARG A 92 25.19 6.14 19.01
C ARG A 92 25.08 5.94 17.50
N HIS A 93 24.45 4.85 17.07
CA HIS A 93 24.43 4.44 15.67
C HIS A 93 23.08 4.66 14.97
N ASP A 94 21.96 4.52 15.68
CA ASP A 94 20.61 4.63 15.13
C ASP A 94 19.96 6.02 15.32
N CYS A 95 20.56 6.93 16.10
CA CYS A 95 20.18 8.34 16.11
C CYS A 95 21.04 9.17 15.14
N ALA A 96 20.47 10.28 14.66
CA ALA A 96 21.17 11.16 13.74
C ALA A 96 22.48 11.68 14.34
N ASN A 97 23.53 11.68 13.52
CA ASN A 97 24.87 12.15 13.87
C ASN A 97 25.61 12.56 12.59
N GLU A 98 26.88 12.93 12.69
CA GLU A 98 27.67 13.37 11.53
C GLU A 98 27.74 12.36 10.38
N ARG A 99 27.67 11.06 10.68
CA ARG A 99 27.75 9.97 9.71
C ARG A 99 26.40 9.35 9.36
N HIS A 100 25.35 9.63 10.12
CA HIS A 100 24.02 9.07 9.93
C HIS A 100 22.97 10.18 9.89
N LYS A 101 22.33 10.36 8.74
CA LYS A 101 21.26 11.34 8.51
C LYS A 101 19.94 10.57 8.38
N ILE A 102 18.94 10.89 9.19
CA ILE A 102 17.62 10.24 9.14
C ILE A 102 16.70 11.05 8.22
N PHE A 103 16.55 12.36 8.46
CA PHE A 103 15.65 13.24 7.70
C PHE A 103 16.37 14.44 7.08
N ARG A 104 17.52 14.86 7.62
CA ARG A 104 18.18 16.12 7.20
C ARG A 104 18.77 16.11 5.78
N HIS A 105 18.69 14.98 5.06
CA HIS A 105 19.00 14.90 3.63
C HIS A 105 17.78 15.23 2.73
N MET A 106 16.56 15.03 3.24
CA MET A 106 15.31 15.18 2.50
C MET A 106 15.06 16.58 1.94
N PRO A 107 15.43 17.70 2.63
CA PRO A 107 15.26 19.03 2.05
C PRO A 107 15.96 19.25 0.71
N GLU A 108 17.08 18.55 0.46
CA GLU A 108 17.86 18.67 -0.77
C GLU A 108 17.54 17.55 -1.76
N GLU A 109 17.39 16.33 -1.27
CA GLU A 109 17.24 15.12 -2.08
C GLU A 109 15.78 14.84 -2.45
N GLY A 110 14.85 15.12 -1.54
CA GLY A 110 13.43 14.79 -1.65
C GLY A 110 13.16 13.29 -1.50
N GLY A 111 12.07 12.83 -2.09
CA GLY A 111 11.73 11.41 -2.19
C GLY A 111 10.83 10.89 -1.09
N ALA A 112 10.70 9.57 -1.04
CA ALA A 112 9.93 8.83 -0.07
C ALA A 112 10.55 7.44 0.13
N TYR A 113 10.32 6.85 1.30
CA TYR A 113 10.76 5.49 1.59
C TYR A 113 10.03 4.91 2.82
N VAL A 114 10.02 3.58 2.90
CA VAL A 114 9.65 2.83 4.09
C VAL A 114 10.87 2.17 4.73
N SER A 115 10.91 2.18 6.06
CA SER A 115 11.85 1.39 6.84
C SER A 115 11.09 0.46 7.78
N SER A 116 11.60 -0.76 7.95
CA SER A 116 11.10 -1.69 8.97
C SER A 116 12.12 -1.80 10.10
N TYR A 117 11.66 -1.52 11.32
CA TYR A 117 12.42 -1.69 12.54
C TYR A 117 11.89 -2.92 13.27
N ILE A 118 12.22 -4.09 12.71
CA ILE A 118 11.88 -5.41 13.25
C ILE A 118 13.21 -6.11 13.48
N ARG A 119 13.71 -6.03 14.71
CA ARG A 119 15.09 -6.43 15.05
C ARG A 119 15.11 -7.15 16.41
N PRO A 120 15.98 -8.14 16.61
CA PRO A 120 15.97 -8.96 17.83
C PRO A 120 16.22 -8.20 19.13
N ASN A 121 16.88 -7.04 19.05
CA ASN A 121 17.25 -6.23 20.21
C ASN A 121 16.22 -5.17 20.59
N LEU A 122 15.18 -4.94 19.77
CA LEU A 122 14.15 -3.95 20.04
C LEU A 122 13.06 -4.54 20.96
N THR A 123 12.47 -3.68 21.78
CA THR A 123 11.30 -4.03 22.61
C THR A 123 9.99 -3.56 21.99
N TYR A 124 10.08 -2.83 20.88
CA TYR A 124 8.97 -2.24 20.15
C TYR A 124 9.33 -2.20 18.67
N ASP A 125 8.67 -3.07 17.90
CA ASP A 125 8.76 -3.11 16.45
C ASP A 125 7.80 -2.11 15.81
N PHE A 126 8.23 -1.51 14.70
CA PHE A 126 7.42 -0.53 13.98
C PHE A 126 7.90 -0.35 12.54
N TYR A 127 7.03 0.22 11.72
CA TYR A 127 7.36 0.72 10.39
C TYR A 127 7.45 2.24 10.40
N THR A 128 8.32 2.80 9.57
CA THR A 128 8.26 4.22 9.22
C THR A 128 7.86 4.39 7.77
N LEU A 129 7.01 5.36 7.48
CA LEU A 129 6.78 5.88 6.13
C LEU A 129 7.25 7.34 6.12
N THR A 130 8.30 7.62 5.36
CA THR A 130 8.85 8.96 5.24
C THR A 130 8.45 9.57 3.90
N MET A 131 7.88 10.78 3.93
CA MET A 131 7.57 11.58 2.74
C MET A 131 8.31 12.91 2.78
N GLY A 132 9.09 13.23 1.74
CA GLY A 132 9.63 14.56 1.52
C GLY A 132 8.57 15.52 0.96
N SER A 133 8.88 16.81 0.95
CA SER A 133 8.07 17.85 0.28
C SER A 133 8.66 18.27 -1.06
N SER A 134 9.55 17.45 -1.61
CA SER A 134 10.16 17.63 -2.93
C SER A 134 10.41 16.27 -3.58
N ARG A 135 10.32 16.24 -4.93
CA ARG A 135 10.60 15.07 -5.79
C ARG A 135 9.90 13.77 -5.34
N PRO A 136 8.58 13.64 -5.49
CA PRO A 136 7.66 14.62 -6.09
C PRO A 136 7.27 15.76 -5.14
N TYR A 137 6.85 16.92 -5.69
CA TYR A 137 6.24 17.98 -4.88
C TYR A 137 4.80 17.62 -4.50
N PRO A 138 4.29 18.07 -3.33
CA PRO A 138 2.94 17.76 -2.85
C PRO A 138 1.78 18.14 -3.79
N ASP A 139 1.98 19.13 -4.66
CA ASP A 139 1.01 19.57 -5.67
C ASP A 139 1.02 18.72 -6.95
N GLU A 140 1.99 17.81 -7.09
CA GLU A 140 2.04 16.85 -8.19
C GLU A 140 1.16 15.63 -7.90
N GLU A 141 0.46 15.13 -8.92
CA GLU A 141 -0.33 13.90 -8.80
C GLU A 141 0.53 12.67 -8.46
N ASP A 142 1.79 12.68 -8.88
CA ASP A 142 2.75 11.62 -8.58
C ASP A 142 3.00 11.51 -7.05
N TYR A 143 2.81 12.59 -6.27
CA TYR A 143 2.92 12.56 -4.80
C TYR A 143 1.93 11.60 -4.13
N LYS A 144 0.68 11.64 -4.61
CA LYS A 144 -0.42 10.81 -4.12
C LYS A 144 -0.17 9.34 -4.46
N GLN A 145 0.35 9.09 -5.66
CA GLN A 145 0.75 7.75 -6.11
C GLN A 145 1.91 7.21 -5.27
N THR A 146 2.90 8.06 -4.95
CA THR A 146 4.03 7.69 -4.09
C THR A 146 3.58 7.30 -2.69
N ILE A 147 2.62 8.02 -2.07
CA ILE A 147 2.11 7.61 -0.74
C ILE A 147 1.50 6.20 -0.78
N LEU A 148 0.76 5.86 -1.83
CA LEU A 148 0.22 4.51 -2.01
C LEU A 148 1.32 3.48 -2.31
N HIS A 149 2.32 3.83 -3.11
CA HIS A 149 3.50 2.99 -3.35
C HIS A 149 4.20 2.64 -2.03
N GLU A 150 4.50 3.64 -1.20
CA GLU A 150 5.14 3.43 0.10
C GLU A 150 4.23 2.66 1.07
N TYR A 151 2.92 2.93 1.08
CA TYR A 151 2.01 2.16 1.92
C TYR A 151 1.95 0.68 1.51
N TRP A 152 2.12 0.37 0.21
CA TRP A 152 2.24 -1.00 -0.25
C TRP A 152 3.50 -1.68 0.30
N HIS A 153 4.61 -0.96 0.48
CA HIS A 153 5.78 -1.52 1.16
C HIS A 153 5.51 -1.87 2.63
N ILE A 154 4.72 -1.08 3.36
CA ILE A 154 4.25 -1.47 4.70
C ILE A 154 3.44 -2.77 4.61
N TYR A 155 2.50 -2.86 3.66
CA TYR A 155 1.73 -4.08 3.43
C TYR A 155 2.66 -5.28 3.20
N GLN A 156 3.63 -5.18 2.30
CA GLN A 156 4.57 -6.26 1.99
C GLN A 156 5.38 -6.69 3.21
N HIS A 157 5.96 -5.73 3.94
CA HIS A 157 6.74 -6.00 5.13
C HIS A 157 5.92 -6.58 6.28
N SER A 158 4.63 -6.27 6.36
CA SER A 158 3.72 -6.83 7.37
C SER A 158 3.47 -8.33 7.23
N LYS A 159 3.80 -8.91 6.06
CA LYS A 159 3.56 -10.33 5.77
C LYS A 159 4.71 -11.25 6.14
N ILE A 160 5.75 -10.71 6.77
CA ILE A 160 6.94 -11.45 7.14
C ILE A 160 7.26 -11.13 8.59
N THR A 161 7.43 -12.16 9.41
CA THR A 161 7.66 -12.03 10.85
C THR A 161 9.13 -12.07 11.24
N ASP A 162 10.03 -12.50 10.34
CA ASP A 162 11.45 -12.58 10.66
C ASP A 162 12.02 -11.20 11.04
N GLU A 163 12.96 -11.22 11.97
CA GLU A 163 13.75 -10.08 12.40
C GLU A 163 15.06 -10.03 11.61
N CYS A 164 15.62 -8.83 11.45
CA CYS A 164 16.95 -8.64 10.85
C CYS A 164 17.84 -7.81 11.77
N THR A 165 19.12 -8.19 11.85
CA THR A 165 20.11 -7.44 12.62
C THR A 165 20.56 -6.20 11.84
N THR A 166 21.26 -5.30 12.52
CA THR A 166 21.89 -4.13 11.88
C THR A 166 23.27 -4.44 11.28
N ASP A 167 23.79 -5.66 11.47
CA ASP A 167 25.06 -6.06 10.92
C ASP A 167 24.89 -6.45 9.45
N SER A 168 25.47 -5.68 8.54
CA SER A 168 25.37 -5.93 7.09
C SER A 168 25.99 -7.24 6.63
N ARG A 169 26.74 -7.94 7.50
CA ARG A 169 27.29 -9.27 7.24
C ARG A 169 26.26 -10.38 7.46
N ASP A 170 25.21 -10.11 8.25
CA ASP A 170 24.16 -11.07 8.50
C ASP A 170 23.16 -11.09 7.34
N LYS A 171 22.79 -12.29 6.93
CA LYS A 171 21.74 -12.46 5.91
C LYS A 171 20.38 -12.18 6.54
N CYS A 172 19.64 -11.24 5.96
CA CYS A 172 18.29 -10.91 6.38
C CYS A 172 17.28 -11.82 5.65
N GLU A 173 16.59 -12.70 6.38
CA GLU A 173 15.58 -13.60 5.78
C GLU A 173 14.41 -12.84 5.14
N ARG A 174 14.08 -11.64 5.66
CA ARG A 174 13.05 -10.78 5.07
C ARG A 174 13.38 -10.44 3.61
N ASP A 175 14.65 -10.17 3.31
CA ASP A 175 15.10 -9.81 1.95
C ASP A 175 14.86 -10.96 0.98
N LYS A 176 15.24 -12.17 1.39
CA LYS A 176 15.03 -13.38 0.60
C LYS A 176 13.55 -13.72 0.43
N LYS A 177 12.73 -13.55 1.48
CA LYS A 177 11.29 -13.78 1.39
C LYS A 177 10.59 -12.75 0.50
N LEU A 178 11.03 -11.49 0.48
CA LEU A 178 10.44 -10.43 -0.35
C LEU A 178 10.89 -10.48 -1.81
N THR A 179 12.15 -10.80 -2.06
CA THR A 179 12.76 -10.63 -3.39
C THR A 179 13.20 -11.94 -4.05
N GLY A 180 13.23 -13.03 -3.28
CA GLY A 180 13.72 -14.34 -3.72
C GLY A 180 15.21 -14.56 -3.46
N ASN A 181 15.97 -13.53 -3.08
CA ASN A 181 17.42 -13.60 -2.87
C ASN A 181 17.86 -12.70 -1.69
N TYR A 182 18.95 -13.05 -1.02
CA TYR A 182 19.58 -12.18 -0.02
C TYR A 182 20.23 -10.94 -0.65
N GLU A 183 20.64 -10.99 -1.92
CA GLU A 183 21.24 -9.84 -2.63
C GLU A 183 20.21 -8.77 -3.05
N LYS A 184 18.97 -8.81 -2.52
CA LYS A 184 17.87 -7.86 -2.78
C LYS A 184 17.66 -7.52 -4.26
N THR A 185 16.75 -8.24 -4.90
CA THR A 185 16.36 -7.96 -6.29
C THR A 185 15.00 -7.23 -6.32
N PRO A 186 14.90 -5.98 -6.82
CA PRO A 186 13.70 -5.16 -6.59
C PRO A 186 12.48 -5.53 -7.44
N TRP A 187 12.64 -6.35 -8.48
CA TRP A 187 11.68 -6.56 -9.57
C TRP A 187 10.20 -6.75 -9.14
N VAL A 188 9.87 -7.72 -8.26
CA VAL A 188 8.48 -7.88 -7.76
C VAL A 188 8.17 -6.92 -6.62
N HIS A 189 9.14 -6.68 -5.72
CA HIS A 189 8.94 -5.84 -4.55
C HIS A 189 8.54 -4.41 -4.94
N GLU A 190 9.35 -3.76 -5.77
CA GLU A 190 9.12 -2.41 -6.30
C GLU A 190 8.11 -2.40 -7.44
N GLY A 191 8.15 -3.42 -8.30
CA GLY A 191 7.20 -3.53 -9.41
C GLY A 191 5.75 -3.62 -8.94
N SER A 192 5.50 -4.33 -7.84
CA SER A 192 4.15 -4.41 -7.27
C SER A 192 3.77 -3.18 -6.46
N ALA A 193 4.70 -2.56 -5.74
CA ALA A 193 4.43 -1.27 -5.08
C ALA A 193 3.99 -0.21 -6.10
N ASN A 194 4.71 -0.11 -7.21
CA ASN A 194 4.39 0.86 -8.25
C ASN A 194 3.08 0.50 -8.96
N TYR A 195 2.90 -0.76 -9.37
CA TYR A 195 1.67 -1.18 -10.06
C TYR A 195 0.42 -1.01 -9.19
N MET A 196 0.47 -1.48 -7.94
CA MET A 196 -0.66 -1.43 -7.01
C MET A 196 -0.96 0.01 -6.58
N GLY A 197 0.07 0.84 -6.35
CA GLY A 197 -0.11 2.26 -6.08
C GLY A 197 -0.76 3.02 -7.23
N LEU A 198 -0.30 2.79 -8.47
CA LEU A 198 -0.90 3.38 -9.67
C LEU A 198 -2.35 2.92 -9.87
N LEU A 199 -2.61 1.64 -9.63
CA LEU A 199 -3.94 1.06 -9.77
C LEU A 199 -4.92 1.67 -8.75
N GLU A 200 -4.53 1.72 -7.48
CA GLU A 200 -5.40 2.26 -6.43
C GLU A 200 -5.61 3.77 -6.57
N TYR A 201 -4.59 4.50 -7.03
CA TYR A 201 -4.75 5.89 -7.43
C TYR A 201 -5.78 6.03 -8.56
N SER A 202 -5.64 5.24 -9.63
CA SER A 202 -6.55 5.26 -10.77
C SER A 202 -7.99 4.92 -10.38
N ARG A 203 -8.17 4.02 -9.42
CA ARG A 203 -9.46 3.68 -8.81
C ARG A 203 -10.07 4.83 -8.03
N GLN A 204 -9.25 5.58 -7.30
CA GLN A 204 -9.71 6.72 -6.52
C GLN A 204 -10.13 7.91 -7.38
N VAL A 205 -9.41 8.16 -8.48
CA VAL A 205 -9.75 9.25 -9.41
C VAL A 205 -10.71 8.82 -10.53
N GLY A 206 -11.06 7.53 -10.59
CA GLY A 206 -11.96 6.98 -11.62
C GLY A 206 -11.40 7.03 -13.04
N SER A 207 -10.07 7.01 -13.21
CA SER A 207 -9.42 7.22 -14.51
C SER A 207 -8.07 6.51 -14.63
N LEU A 208 -7.86 5.82 -15.75
CA LEU A 208 -6.56 5.21 -16.11
C LEU A 208 -5.57 6.18 -16.74
N ARG A 209 -5.92 7.48 -16.87
CA ARG A 209 -5.07 8.44 -17.59
C ARG A 209 -3.66 8.51 -17.01
N ASP A 210 -3.54 8.64 -15.69
CA ASP A 210 -2.24 8.73 -15.01
C ASP A 210 -1.49 7.40 -15.02
N MET A 211 -2.16 6.28 -14.76
CA MET A 211 -1.56 4.95 -14.88
C MET A 211 -1.02 4.71 -16.30
N GLN A 212 -1.78 5.04 -17.34
CA GLN A 212 -1.30 4.95 -18.73
C GLN A 212 -0.10 5.87 -18.97
N ARG A 213 -0.13 7.11 -18.46
CA ARG A 213 1.00 8.03 -18.57
C ARG A 213 2.25 7.43 -17.94
N GLN A 214 2.18 6.95 -16.70
CA GLN A 214 3.32 6.41 -15.97
C GLN A 214 3.85 5.12 -16.60
N MET A 215 2.98 4.15 -16.89
CA MET A 215 3.38 2.88 -17.51
C MET A 215 4.07 3.08 -18.87
N PHE A 216 3.62 4.05 -19.68
CA PHE A 216 4.20 4.31 -21.01
C PHE A 216 5.34 5.33 -21.03
N ARG A 217 5.60 6.08 -19.94
CA ARG A 217 6.56 7.19 -19.89
C ARG A 217 7.96 6.81 -20.37
N TYR A 218 8.46 5.64 -19.93
CA TYR A 218 9.79 5.14 -20.25
C TYR A 218 9.80 3.82 -21.03
N LYS A 219 8.61 3.29 -21.37
CA LYS A 219 8.41 1.94 -21.93
C LYS A 219 9.39 1.58 -23.04
N ASP A 220 9.49 2.39 -24.10
CA ASP A 220 10.32 2.04 -25.27
C ASP A 220 11.80 1.93 -24.92
N ARG A 221 12.30 2.83 -24.07
CA ARG A 221 13.68 2.83 -23.59
C ARG A 221 13.94 1.63 -22.69
N SER A 222 13.06 1.41 -21.71
CA SER A 222 13.23 0.34 -20.73
C SER A 222 13.11 -1.03 -21.39
N PHE A 223 12.17 -1.23 -22.31
CA PHE A 223 12.08 -2.47 -23.09
C PHE A 223 13.33 -2.70 -23.95
N LYS A 224 13.79 -1.67 -24.68
CA LYS A 224 15.01 -1.80 -25.48
C LYS A 224 16.21 -2.21 -24.63
N ASN A 225 16.43 -1.52 -23.51
CA ASN A 225 17.55 -1.79 -22.62
C ASN A 225 17.43 -3.17 -21.98
N TYR A 226 16.24 -3.55 -21.54
CA TYR A 226 15.98 -4.87 -20.96
C TYR A 226 16.32 -6.01 -21.92
N PHE A 227 15.83 -5.97 -23.16
CA PHE A 227 16.13 -7.00 -24.17
C PHE A 227 17.57 -6.94 -24.72
N SER A 228 18.33 -5.89 -24.37
CA SER A 228 19.75 -5.79 -24.70
C SER A 228 20.65 -6.20 -23.53
N SER A 229 20.08 -6.42 -22.35
CA SER A 229 20.82 -6.86 -21.16
C SER A 229 21.10 -8.36 -21.23
N SER A 230 22.24 -8.76 -20.65
CA SER A 230 22.55 -10.17 -20.40
C SER A 230 21.88 -10.70 -19.12
N GLN A 231 21.39 -9.82 -18.25
CA GLN A 231 20.73 -10.19 -16.99
C GLN A 231 19.23 -10.42 -17.18
N LYS A 232 18.69 -11.38 -16.43
CA LYS A 232 17.25 -11.60 -16.31
C LYS A 232 16.61 -10.56 -15.39
N LEU A 233 15.28 -10.48 -15.44
CA LEU A 233 14.51 -9.53 -14.63
C LEU A 233 14.77 -9.70 -13.12
N ASN A 234 14.84 -10.94 -12.65
CA ASN A 234 15.08 -11.30 -11.26
C ASN A 234 16.56 -11.29 -10.84
N GLU A 235 17.45 -10.78 -11.69
CA GLU A 235 18.90 -10.66 -11.42
C GLU A 235 19.35 -9.20 -11.25
N PHE A 236 18.48 -8.22 -11.53
CA PHE A 236 18.78 -6.82 -11.27
C PHE A 236 18.75 -6.52 -9.76
N THR A 237 19.68 -5.69 -9.29
CA THR A 237 19.81 -5.32 -7.88
C THR A 237 19.53 -3.82 -7.68
N TYR A 238 19.52 -3.35 -6.43
CA TYR A 238 19.42 -1.91 -6.15
C TYR A 238 20.64 -1.12 -6.62
N ASP A 239 21.81 -1.76 -6.72
CA ASP A 239 23.07 -1.13 -7.15
C ASP A 239 23.30 -1.24 -8.65
N ASN A 240 22.71 -2.25 -9.31
CA ASN A 240 22.91 -2.52 -10.73
C ASN A 240 21.58 -2.64 -11.47
N GLU A 241 21.38 -1.77 -12.47
CA GLU A 241 20.17 -1.71 -13.31
C GLU A 241 18.85 -1.52 -12.54
N ARG A 242 18.91 -0.86 -11.36
CA ARG A 242 17.75 -0.53 -10.51
C ARG A 242 16.56 0.00 -11.29
N ARG A 243 16.79 0.95 -12.20
CA ARG A 243 15.70 1.55 -12.99
C ARG A 243 14.97 0.52 -13.86
N LEU A 244 15.69 -0.45 -14.43
CA LEU A 244 15.07 -1.52 -15.21
C LEU A 244 14.28 -2.46 -14.30
N ALA A 245 14.79 -2.76 -13.09
CA ALA A 245 14.04 -3.56 -12.12
C ALA A 245 12.67 -2.94 -11.80
N TYR A 246 12.61 -1.62 -11.59
CA TYR A 246 11.36 -0.90 -11.35
C TYR A 246 10.46 -0.87 -12.59
N ASP A 247 10.98 -0.38 -13.72
CA ASP A 247 10.19 -0.18 -14.94
C ASP A 247 9.65 -1.52 -15.47
N ILE A 248 10.52 -2.52 -15.62
CA ILE A 248 10.15 -3.84 -16.15
C ILE A 248 9.39 -4.65 -15.10
N GLY A 249 9.77 -4.55 -13.82
CA GLY A 249 9.05 -5.17 -12.72
C GLY A 249 7.59 -4.72 -12.64
N THR A 250 7.32 -3.43 -12.87
CA THR A 250 5.95 -2.91 -12.91
C THR A 250 5.14 -3.52 -14.07
N TRP A 251 5.75 -3.64 -15.26
CA TRP A 251 5.12 -4.32 -16.40
C TRP A 251 4.91 -5.82 -16.15
N PHE A 252 5.86 -6.48 -15.48
CA PHE A 252 5.75 -7.89 -15.09
C PHE A 252 4.59 -8.10 -14.12
N VAL A 253 4.47 -7.27 -13.08
CA VAL A 253 3.35 -7.36 -12.13
C VAL A 253 2.02 -7.06 -12.81
N ALA A 254 1.96 -6.09 -13.73
CA ALA A 254 0.76 -5.86 -14.54
C ALA A 254 0.35 -7.10 -15.35
N TYR A 255 1.32 -7.80 -15.95
CA TYR A 255 1.08 -9.05 -16.67
C TYR A 255 0.61 -10.18 -15.74
N LEU A 256 1.26 -10.31 -14.58
CA LEU A 256 0.93 -11.31 -13.57
C LEU A 256 -0.50 -11.12 -13.04
N VAL A 257 -0.85 -9.90 -12.62
CA VAL A 257 -2.19 -9.55 -12.13
C VAL A 257 -3.24 -9.70 -13.23
N HIS A 258 -2.94 -9.32 -14.47
CA HIS A 258 -3.88 -9.52 -15.58
C HIS A 258 -4.25 -10.99 -15.79
N ARG A 259 -3.31 -11.89 -15.53
CA ARG A 259 -3.49 -13.32 -15.74
C ARG A 259 -4.10 -14.04 -14.54
N GLU A 260 -3.57 -13.78 -13.36
CA GLU A 260 -3.87 -14.57 -12.15
C GLU A 260 -4.83 -13.83 -11.21
N GLY A 261 -5.04 -12.53 -11.43
CA GLY A 261 -5.90 -11.68 -10.62
C GLY A 261 -5.15 -10.99 -9.47
N GLU A 262 -5.68 -9.86 -9.03
CA GLU A 262 -5.09 -9.06 -7.94
C GLU A 262 -5.05 -9.83 -6.62
N ALA A 263 -6.12 -10.58 -6.29
CA ALA A 263 -6.20 -11.36 -5.07
C ALA A 263 -5.15 -12.49 -5.01
N ALA A 264 -4.75 -13.05 -6.16
CA ALA A 264 -3.67 -14.04 -6.20
C ALA A 264 -2.32 -13.43 -5.79
N LEU A 265 -2.07 -12.17 -6.17
CA LEU A 265 -0.88 -11.44 -5.74
C LEU A 265 -1.01 -11.00 -4.27
N LYS A 266 -2.06 -10.23 -3.96
CA LYS A 266 -2.26 -9.59 -2.66
C LYS A 266 -2.58 -10.63 -1.58
N ASP A 267 -3.72 -11.30 -1.68
CA ASP A 267 -4.28 -12.08 -0.59
C ASP A 267 -3.73 -13.51 -0.51
N ALA A 268 -3.10 -14.00 -1.58
CA ALA A 268 -2.51 -15.32 -1.63
C ALA A 268 -0.97 -15.28 -1.55
N PHE A 269 -0.28 -14.82 -2.60
CA PHE A 269 1.19 -14.82 -2.67
C PHE A 269 1.84 -14.09 -1.48
N TYR A 270 1.44 -12.85 -1.19
CA TYR A 270 2.05 -12.09 -0.09
C TYR A 270 1.79 -12.71 1.29
N ASN A 271 0.58 -13.23 1.54
CA ASN A 271 0.24 -13.88 2.82
C ASN A 271 0.97 -15.22 3.04
N ASP A 272 1.46 -15.84 1.97
CA ASP A 272 2.20 -17.10 2.04
C ASP A 272 3.72 -16.93 2.25
N LEU A 273 4.25 -15.71 2.07
CA LEU A 273 5.70 -15.44 2.10
C LEU A 273 6.37 -15.90 3.39
N ASP A 274 5.75 -15.66 4.53
CA ASP A 274 6.36 -16.01 5.81
C ASP A 274 6.56 -17.51 5.96
N ARG A 275 5.59 -18.29 5.47
CA ARG A 275 5.55 -19.74 5.64
C ARG A 275 6.36 -20.47 4.58
N TYR A 276 6.27 -20.05 3.32
CA TYR A 276 6.78 -20.81 2.18
C TYR A 276 7.97 -20.13 1.48
N GLY A 277 8.33 -18.91 1.90
CA GLY A 277 9.32 -18.09 1.20
C GLY A 277 8.86 -17.66 -0.19
N PHE A 278 9.69 -16.89 -0.89
CA PHE A 278 9.32 -16.30 -2.18
C PHE A 278 8.93 -17.36 -3.21
N GLU A 279 9.85 -18.29 -3.55
CA GLU A 279 9.62 -19.24 -4.64
C GLU A 279 8.49 -20.23 -4.32
N GLY A 280 8.41 -20.72 -3.09
CA GLY A 280 7.34 -21.61 -2.66
C GLY A 280 5.96 -20.93 -2.71
N SER A 281 5.88 -19.67 -2.28
CA SER A 281 4.65 -18.87 -2.39
C SER A 281 4.31 -18.57 -3.84
N PHE A 282 5.30 -18.24 -4.66
CA PHE A 282 5.11 -17.92 -6.07
C PHE A 282 4.56 -19.13 -6.83
N GLN A 283 5.19 -20.29 -6.69
CA GLN A 283 4.76 -21.52 -7.37
C GLN A 283 3.38 -21.97 -6.94
N ARG A 284 3.05 -21.90 -5.64
CA ARG A 284 1.73 -22.30 -5.16
C ARG A 284 0.60 -21.40 -5.68
N ASN A 285 0.83 -20.10 -5.78
CA ASN A 285 -0.22 -19.13 -6.09
C ASN A 285 -0.33 -18.81 -7.58
N PHE A 286 0.72 -19.03 -8.36
CA PHE A 286 0.74 -18.78 -9.81
C PHE A 286 0.95 -20.06 -10.64
N GLY A 287 1.10 -21.22 -9.99
CA GLY A 287 1.13 -22.53 -10.63
C GLY A 287 2.46 -22.92 -11.31
N LYS A 288 3.48 -22.07 -11.30
CA LYS A 288 4.83 -22.35 -11.84
C LYS A 288 5.88 -21.45 -11.20
N SER A 289 7.15 -21.74 -11.45
CA SER A 289 8.26 -20.97 -10.89
C SER A 289 8.31 -19.52 -11.40
N ALA A 290 8.96 -18.65 -10.63
CA ALA A 290 9.13 -17.25 -11.01
C ALA A 290 9.91 -17.11 -12.33
N ASP A 291 10.96 -17.92 -12.51
CA ASP A 291 11.75 -17.98 -13.74
C ASP A 291 10.90 -18.35 -14.97
N ALA A 292 10.00 -19.34 -14.84
CA ALA A 292 9.12 -19.73 -15.93
C ALA A 292 8.14 -18.61 -16.30
N TYR A 293 7.66 -17.86 -15.30
CA TYR A 293 6.83 -16.66 -15.56
C TYR A 293 7.59 -15.56 -16.27
N VAL A 294 8.85 -15.31 -15.89
CA VAL A 294 9.69 -14.30 -16.55
C VAL A 294 9.88 -14.66 -18.03
N VAL A 295 10.06 -15.95 -18.36
CA VAL A 295 10.12 -16.40 -19.76
C VAL A 295 8.82 -16.10 -20.52
N GLU A 296 7.66 -16.47 -19.95
CA GLU A 296 6.35 -16.20 -20.58
C GLU A 296 6.07 -14.70 -20.76
N PHE A 297 6.43 -13.90 -19.76
CA PHE A 297 6.36 -12.45 -19.82
C PHE A 297 7.25 -11.88 -20.94
N ASN A 298 8.49 -12.36 -21.05
CA ASN A 298 9.44 -11.93 -22.07
C ASN A 298 8.95 -12.23 -23.48
N GLU A 299 8.34 -13.40 -23.69
CA GLU A 299 7.68 -13.72 -24.95
C GLU A 299 6.50 -12.78 -25.24
N PHE A 300 5.65 -12.52 -24.24
CA PHE A 300 4.53 -11.60 -24.38
C PHE A 300 4.99 -10.20 -24.78
N ILE A 301 5.97 -9.63 -24.08
CA ILE A 301 6.48 -8.29 -24.37
C ILE A 301 7.18 -8.27 -25.73
N SER A 302 7.97 -9.29 -26.08
CA SER A 302 8.64 -9.36 -27.38
C SER A 302 7.65 -9.29 -28.54
N LYS A 303 6.50 -9.99 -28.41
CA LYS A 303 5.41 -9.99 -29.40
C LYS A 303 4.61 -8.68 -29.40
N ASN A 304 4.44 -8.03 -28.25
CA ASN A 304 3.50 -6.92 -28.05
C ASN A 304 4.13 -5.55 -27.75
N LYS A 305 5.47 -5.41 -27.75
CA LYS A 305 6.16 -4.16 -27.38
C LYS A 305 5.69 -2.92 -28.17
N ASN A 306 5.24 -3.11 -29.42
CA ASN A 306 4.70 -2.06 -30.29
C ASN A 306 3.16 -2.04 -30.34
N ASN A 307 2.49 -2.97 -29.66
CA ASN A 307 1.03 -3.09 -29.64
C ASN A 307 0.46 -2.44 -28.37
N LYS A 308 0.28 -1.12 -28.43
CA LYS A 308 -0.26 -0.32 -27.30
C LYS A 308 -1.59 -0.89 -26.78
N ARG A 309 -2.46 -1.40 -27.66
CA ARG A 309 -3.77 -1.93 -27.26
C ARG A 309 -3.64 -3.17 -26.39
N GLU A 310 -2.75 -4.12 -26.74
CA GLU A 310 -2.52 -5.31 -25.92
C GLU A 310 -1.87 -4.97 -24.58
N LEU A 311 -0.94 -4.02 -24.56
CA LEU A 311 -0.30 -3.58 -23.32
C LEU A 311 -1.30 -2.88 -22.37
N VAL A 312 -2.22 -2.08 -22.90
CA VAL A 312 -3.27 -1.43 -22.10
C VAL A 312 -4.22 -2.43 -21.46
N LYS A 313 -4.48 -3.59 -22.08
CA LYS A 313 -5.34 -4.64 -21.49
C LYS A 313 -4.84 -5.14 -20.13
N LEU A 314 -3.53 -5.04 -19.87
CA LEU A 314 -2.92 -5.51 -18.61
C LEU A 314 -3.46 -4.78 -17.37
N PHE A 315 -4.00 -3.57 -17.54
CA PHE A 315 -4.53 -2.77 -16.44
C PHE A 315 -5.87 -2.09 -16.78
N GLN A 316 -6.49 -2.44 -17.92
CA GLN A 316 -7.81 -1.92 -18.26
C GLN A 316 -8.93 -2.62 -17.48
N LYS A 317 -8.77 -3.93 -17.21
CA LYS A 317 -9.77 -4.71 -16.46
C LYS A 317 -9.84 -4.32 -14.98
N SER A 318 -8.75 -3.81 -14.42
CA SER A 318 -8.62 -3.59 -12.97
C SER A 318 -9.37 -2.35 -12.45
N LEU A 319 -9.86 -1.46 -13.33
CA LEU A 319 -10.90 -0.47 -12.98
C LEU A 319 -12.30 -1.08 -12.86
N LEU A 320 -12.62 -2.09 -13.69
CA LEU A 320 -13.94 -2.72 -13.71
C LEU A 320 -14.17 -3.54 -12.44
N ASP A 321 -13.09 -4.00 -11.80
CA ASP A 321 -13.19 -4.73 -10.55
C ASP A 321 -13.63 -3.84 -9.38
N ARG A 322 -13.31 -2.53 -9.34
CA ARG A 322 -13.87 -1.61 -8.31
C ARG A 322 -15.33 -1.24 -8.61
N ALA A 323 -15.71 -1.13 -9.88
CA ALA A 323 -17.12 -0.99 -10.25
C ALA A 323 -17.96 -2.21 -9.85
N ASN A 324 -17.34 -3.40 -9.81
CA ASN A 324 -17.95 -4.63 -9.29
C ASN A 324 -17.81 -4.80 -7.76
N LEU A 325 -16.78 -4.24 -7.10
CA LEU A 325 -16.61 -4.22 -5.63
C LEU A 325 -17.50 -3.17 -4.94
N ASN A 326 -17.85 -2.09 -5.65
CA ASN A 326 -18.86 -1.12 -5.21
C ASN A 326 -20.30 -1.61 -5.46
N ALA A 327 -20.49 -2.72 -6.17
CA ALA A 327 -21.75 -3.43 -6.19
C ALA A 327 -21.80 -4.34 -4.97
N LEU A 328 -22.78 -4.12 -4.09
CA LEU A 328 -23.06 -5.01 -2.96
C LEU A 328 -23.04 -6.48 -3.41
N ASP A 329 -22.19 -7.32 -2.81
CA ASP A 329 -22.30 -8.78 -2.96
C ASP A 329 -23.57 -9.23 -2.23
N THR A 330 -24.69 -9.20 -2.95
CA THR A 330 -26.02 -9.45 -2.40
C THR A 330 -26.17 -10.85 -1.82
N ARG A 331 -25.39 -11.83 -2.30
CA ARG A 331 -25.40 -13.18 -1.77
C ARG A 331 -24.72 -13.24 -0.42
N LYS A 332 -23.54 -12.63 -0.31
CA LYS A 332 -22.77 -12.58 0.93
C LYS A 332 -23.51 -11.76 1.99
N ALA A 333 -24.01 -10.59 1.61
CA ALA A 333 -24.81 -9.72 2.47
C ALA A 333 -26.10 -10.38 2.95
N PHE A 334 -26.78 -11.15 2.09
CA PHE A 334 -27.94 -11.93 2.53
C PHE A 334 -27.54 -13.04 3.51
N ALA A 335 -26.40 -13.69 3.30
CA ALA A 335 -25.93 -14.78 4.13
C ALA A 335 -25.47 -14.34 5.53
N SER A 336 -25.00 -13.10 5.69
CA SER A 336 -24.59 -12.55 6.99
C SER A 336 -25.78 -12.25 7.92
N LEU A 337 -26.98 -12.10 7.38
CA LEU A 337 -28.22 -11.90 8.14
C LEU A 337 -28.68 -13.17 8.88
N SER A 338 -29.26 -12.98 10.07
CA SER A 338 -29.95 -14.06 10.79
C SER A 338 -31.08 -14.66 9.96
N VAL A 339 -31.47 -15.91 10.25
CA VAL A 339 -32.59 -16.58 9.55
C VAL A 339 -33.88 -15.72 9.62
N CYS A 340 -34.14 -15.08 10.75
CA CYS A 340 -35.30 -14.20 10.92
C CYS A 340 -35.21 -12.96 10.02
N GLN A 341 -34.07 -12.28 10.00
CA GLN A 341 -33.84 -11.11 9.14
C GLN A 341 -33.92 -11.46 7.65
N ARG A 342 -33.38 -12.62 7.23
CA ARG A 342 -33.51 -13.12 5.86
C ARG A 342 -34.96 -13.33 5.44
N LYS A 343 -35.77 -13.92 6.33
CA LYS A 343 -37.22 -14.08 6.10
C LYS A 343 -37.95 -12.74 6.08
N ALA A 344 -37.57 -11.80 6.95
CA ALA A 344 -38.13 -10.45 6.96
C ALA A 344 -37.86 -9.71 5.64
N LEU A 345 -36.65 -9.84 5.10
CA LEU A 345 -36.26 -9.24 3.82
C LEU A 345 -37.00 -9.90 2.64
N GLN A 346 -37.10 -11.23 2.59
CA GLN A 346 -37.94 -11.91 1.59
C GLN A 346 -39.42 -11.51 1.68
N THR A 347 -39.93 -11.30 2.90
CA THR A 347 -41.31 -10.82 3.13
C THR A 347 -41.50 -9.41 2.57
N LEU A 348 -40.52 -8.53 2.78
CA LEU A 348 -40.52 -7.18 2.22
C LEU A 348 -40.52 -7.23 0.69
N PHE A 349 -39.61 -8.00 0.09
CA PHE A 349 -39.56 -8.18 -1.36
C PHE A 349 -40.86 -8.76 -1.92
N ALA A 350 -41.53 -9.66 -1.19
CA ALA A 350 -42.82 -10.20 -1.60
C ALA A 350 -43.92 -9.12 -1.56
N LYS A 351 -43.93 -8.28 -0.52
CA LYS A 351 -44.86 -7.15 -0.39
C LYS A 351 -44.66 -6.11 -1.49
N GLU A 352 -43.42 -5.87 -1.90
CA GLU A 352 -43.05 -4.96 -2.99
C GLU A 352 -43.25 -5.59 -4.38
N GLY A 353 -43.62 -6.87 -4.46
CA GLY A 353 -43.90 -7.58 -5.71
C GLY A 353 -42.67 -8.17 -6.42
N PHE A 354 -41.47 -8.03 -5.84
CA PHE A 354 -40.22 -8.53 -6.39
C PHE A 354 -40.01 -10.04 -6.13
N TYR A 355 -40.64 -10.60 -5.09
CA TYR A 355 -40.44 -11.99 -4.68
C TYR A 355 -41.73 -12.82 -4.71
N LYS A 356 -41.75 -13.88 -5.53
CA LYS A 356 -42.92 -14.75 -5.75
C LYS A 356 -42.73 -16.18 -5.25
N SER A 357 -41.72 -16.41 -4.40
CA SER A 357 -41.38 -17.73 -3.86
C SER A 357 -41.70 -17.84 -2.37
N THR A 358 -41.47 -19.02 -1.80
CA THR A 358 -41.68 -19.28 -0.37
C THR A 358 -40.72 -18.46 0.48
N ILE A 359 -41.21 -17.88 1.57
CA ILE A 359 -40.40 -17.13 2.54
C ILE A 359 -39.71 -18.13 3.49
N ASP A 360 -38.53 -18.58 3.11
CA ASP A 360 -37.77 -19.66 3.76
C ASP A 360 -36.44 -19.20 4.39
N GLY A 361 -35.99 -17.99 4.07
CA GLY A 361 -34.69 -17.46 4.47
C GLY A 361 -33.52 -18.05 3.68
N LEU A 362 -33.78 -18.73 2.56
CA LEU A 362 -32.78 -19.36 1.73
C LEU A 362 -32.40 -18.49 0.52
N TRP A 363 -31.13 -18.60 0.15
CA TRP A 363 -30.64 -17.97 -1.07
C TRP A 363 -30.96 -18.86 -2.28
N GLY A 364 -31.53 -18.26 -3.32
CA GLY A 364 -31.85 -18.94 -4.58
C GLY A 364 -32.03 -17.94 -5.71
N LYS A 365 -32.28 -18.45 -6.93
CA LYS A 365 -32.43 -17.62 -8.13
C LYS A 365 -33.48 -16.51 -7.97
N ASN A 366 -34.60 -16.83 -7.30
CA ASN A 366 -35.68 -15.87 -7.07
C ASN A 366 -35.32 -14.85 -5.99
N THR A 367 -34.52 -15.23 -4.98
CA THR A 367 -34.05 -14.31 -3.93
C THR A 367 -33.07 -13.31 -4.54
N LYS A 368 -32.14 -13.78 -5.38
CA LYS A 368 -31.24 -12.92 -6.14
C LYS A 368 -32.00 -11.93 -7.03
N ALA A 369 -32.94 -12.43 -7.84
CA ALA A 369 -33.70 -11.58 -8.76
C ALA A 369 -34.50 -10.49 -8.02
N ALA A 370 -35.09 -10.83 -6.87
CA ALA A 370 -35.80 -9.85 -6.05
C ALA A 370 -34.86 -8.78 -5.47
N PHE A 371 -33.68 -9.19 -5.03
CA PHE A 371 -32.66 -8.28 -4.51
C PHE A 371 -32.16 -7.31 -5.58
N ASP A 372 -31.81 -7.83 -6.77
CA ASP A 372 -31.35 -7.01 -7.89
C ASP A 372 -32.42 -5.98 -8.32
N GLN A 373 -33.69 -6.41 -8.40
CA GLN A 373 -34.82 -5.53 -8.74
C GLN A 373 -35.10 -4.49 -7.65
N SER A 374 -35.01 -4.87 -6.39
CA SER A 374 -35.24 -3.97 -5.25
C SER A 374 -34.14 -2.90 -5.16
N LEU A 375 -32.86 -3.26 -5.30
CA LEU A 375 -31.76 -2.30 -5.29
C LEU A 375 -31.89 -1.27 -6.41
N ALA A 376 -32.21 -1.72 -7.62
CA ALA A 376 -32.41 -0.83 -8.77
C ALA A 376 -33.63 0.08 -8.57
N SER A 377 -34.76 -0.47 -8.10
CA SER A 377 -36.01 0.30 -7.90
C SER A 377 -35.91 1.33 -6.77
N ASN A 378 -35.17 1.01 -5.71
CA ASN A 378 -34.99 1.87 -4.55
C ASN A 378 -33.76 2.80 -4.66
N LYS A 379 -33.02 2.76 -5.77
CA LYS A 379 -31.77 3.52 -5.98
C LYS A 379 -30.72 3.25 -4.90
N LEU A 380 -30.62 2.01 -4.43
CA LEU A 380 -29.72 1.57 -3.36
C LEU A 380 -28.46 0.88 -3.89
N GLU A 381 -28.04 1.19 -5.13
CA GLU A 381 -26.97 0.48 -5.84
C GLU A 381 -25.58 0.60 -5.19
N GLN A 382 -25.42 1.43 -4.14
CA GLN A 382 -24.16 1.70 -3.45
C GLN A 382 -24.22 1.47 -1.93
N ILE A 383 -25.22 0.73 -1.43
CA ILE A 383 -25.29 0.40 0.01
C ILE A 383 -24.18 -0.60 0.39
N LYS A 384 -23.57 -0.40 1.56
CA LYS A 384 -22.58 -1.35 2.11
C LYS A 384 -23.28 -2.55 2.74
N GLU A 385 -22.54 -3.65 2.91
CA GLU A 385 -23.04 -4.91 3.49
C GLU A 385 -23.66 -4.71 4.88
N ASP A 386 -23.02 -3.90 5.74
CA ASP A 386 -23.46 -3.66 7.12
C ASP A 386 -24.67 -2.70 7.23
N ASP A 387 -24.94 -1.91 6.19
CA ASP A 387 -26.03 -0.91 6.18
C ASP A 387 -27.34 -1.49 5.63
N LEU A 388 -27.36 -2.78 5.26
CA LEU A 388 -28.46 -3.42 4.56
C LEU A 388 -29.78 -3.36 5.35
N LEU A 389 -29.75 -3.62 6.65
CA LEU A 389 -30.96 -3.57 7.49
C LEU A 389 -31.48 -2.15 7.66
N GLY A 390 -30.61 -1.16 7.78
CA GLY A 390 -30.98 0.25 7.83
C GLY A 390 -31.65 0.70 6.53
N ALA A 391 -31.05 0.34 5.39
CA ALA A 391 -31.57 0.67 4.07
C ALA A 391 -32.98 0.12 3.81
N TYR A 392 -33.30 -1.05 4.39
CA TYR A 392 -34.62 -1.69 4.27
C TYR A 392 -35.56 -1.46 5.47
N GLY A 393 -35.16 -0.64 6.45
CA GLY A 393 -35.97 -0.35 7.64
C GLY A 393 -36.23 -1.57 8.54
N LEU A 394 -35.25 -2.49 8.62
CA LEU A 394 -35.34 -3.77 9.32
C LEU A 394 -34.51 -3.84 10.61
N GLU A 395 -33.86 -2.75 11.04
CA GLU A 395 -32.95 -2.71 12.20
C GLU A 395 -33.56 -3.20 13.51
N ASN A 396 -34.87 -3.00 13.69
CA ASN A 396 -35.61 -3.42 14.89
C ASN A 396 -36.45 -4.70 14.69
N LYS A 397 -36.30 -5.37 13.54
CA LYS A 397 -36.97 -6.65 13.31
C LYS A 397 -36.07 -7.79 13.75
N CYS A 398 -36.63 -8.68 14.56
CA CYS A 398 -35.97 -9.90 15.05
C CYS A 398 -34.96 -9.73 16.19
N ASN A 399 -35.01 -8.62 16.93
CA ASN A 399 -34.32 -8.47 18.22
C ASN A 399 -35.03 -9.23 19.34
#